data_AF-A0AAU0USU2-F1
#
_entry.id   AF-A0AAU0USU2-F1
#
_cell.length_a   1.000
_cell.length_b   1.000
_cell.length_c   1.000
_cell.angle_alpha   90.00
_cell.angle_beta   90.00
_cell.angle_gamma   90.00
#
_symmetry.space_group_name_H-M   'P 1'
#
loop_
_entity.id
_entity.type
_entity.pdbx_description
1 polymer ?
#
loop_
_entity_poly.entity_id
_entity_poly.type
_entity_poly.pdbx_seq_one_letter_code
_entity_poly.pdbx_strand_id
1 'polypeptide(L)'
;MKIYDQSHLKLAKIYQQKAQERHNPQKTMHEEADRVEISQAAKELLGLTKKVMELPEVRQEKVASLKDSVQKGVYQVPVEALAAKMLQNINAKKGDS
;
A
#
# COMPACT_ATOMS: atom_id res chain seq x y z
N MET A 1 -73.89 -35.97 15.73
CA MET A 1 -73.03 -34.77 15.58
C MET A 1 -71.60 -35.27 15.35
N LYS A 2 -71.02 -35.09 14.16
CA LYS A 2 -69.62 -35.52 13.86
C LYS A 2 -68.74 -34.26 13.88
N ILE A 3 -67.85 -34.16 14.87
CA ILE A 3 -66.90 -33.05 14.97
C ILE A 3 -65.71 -33.42 14.10
N TYR A 4 -65.56 -32.74 12.96
CA TYR A 4 -64.36 -32.83 12.14
C TYR A 4 -63.30 -31.89 12.71
N ASP A 5 -62.29 -32.46 13.36
CA ASP A 5 -61.11 -31.72 13.80
C ASP A 5 -60.18 -31.48 12.59
N GLN A 6 -60.00 -30.20 12.21
CA GLN A 6 -59.15 -29.77 11.09
C GLN A 6 -57.65 -29.78 11.40
N SER A 7 -57.22 -30.33 12.54
CA SER A 7 -55.81 -30.43 12.93
C SER A 7 -54.91 -31.16 11.93
N HIS A 8 -55.46 -32.07 11.13
CA HIS A 8 -54.72 -32.82 10.11
C HIS A 8 -54.25 -31.96 8.92
N LEU A 9 -54.95 -30.86 8.61
CA LEU A 9 -54.57 -29.95 7.52
C LEU A 9 -53.33 -29.12 7.88
N LYS A 10 -53.13 -28.85 9.17
CA LYS A 10 -51.99 -28.07 9.67
C LYS A 10 -50.68 -28.86 9.53
N LEU A 11 -50.75 -30.17 9.76
CA LEU A 11 -49.61 -31.07 9.65
C LEU A 11 -49.11 -31.14 8.19
N ALA A 12 -50.00 -31.28 7.22
CA ALA A 12 -49.64 -31.31 5.80
C ALA A 12 -48.90 -30.04 5.36
N LYS A 13 -49.32 -28.86 5.84
CA LYS A 13 -48.67 -27.58 5.57
C LYS A 13 -47.23 -27.51 6.09
N ILE A 14 -46.98 -28.00 7.30
CA ILE A 14 -45.64 -27.99 7.91
C ILE A 14 -44.68 -28.90 7.14
N TYR A 15 -45.16 -30.07 6.69
CA TYR A 15 -44.34 -30.98 5.87
C TYR A 15 -44.01 -30.37 4.50
N GLN A 16 -44.95 -29.66 3.87
CA GLN A 16 -44.74 -29.00 2.59
C GLN A 16 -43.73 -27.83 2.71
N GLN A 17 -43.78 -27.08 3.80
CA GLN A 17 -42.85 -25.97 4.06
C GLN A 17 -41.41 -26.47 4.31
N LYS A 18 -41.24 -27.57 5.06
CA LYS A 18 -39.94 -28.23 5.26
C LYS A 18 -39.34 -28.82 3.99
N ALA A 19 -40.18 -29.25 3.04
CA ALA A 19 -39.71 -29.76 1.75
C ALA A 19 -39.18 -28.63 0.83
N GLN A 20 -39.75 -27.43 0.93
CA GLN A 20 -39.34 -26.24 0.18
C GLN A 20 -38.01 -25.65 0.70
N GLU A 21 -37.75 -25.71 2.01
CA GLU A 21 -36.46 -25.27 2.59
C GLU A 21 -35.27 -26.12 2.14
N ARG A 22 -35.49 -27.36 1.68
CA ARG A 22 -34.42 -28.23 1.15
C ARG A 22 -34.03 -27.94 -0.30
N HIS A 23 -34.73 -27.02 -0.98
CA HIS A 23 -34.50 -26.65 -2.39
C HIS A 23 -34.04 -25.20 -2.56
N ASN A 24 -33.27 -24.66 -1.61
CA ASN A 24 -32.52 -23.42 -1.83
C ASN A 24 -31.03 -23.75 -2.05
N PRO A 25 -30.55 -23.87 -3.30
CA PRO A 25 -29.14 -24.07 -3.58
C PRO A 25 -28.29 -22.82 -3.32
N GLN A 26 -28.86 -21.72 -2.84
CA GLN A 26 -28.10 -20.59 -2.30
C GLN A 26 -27.74 -20.82 -0.82
N LYS A 27 -26.98 -21.89 -0.57
CA LYS A 27 -25.95 -21.78 0.46
C LYS A 27 -24.76 -21.21 -0.29
N THR A 28 -24.63 -19.89 -0.27
CA THR A 28 -23.42 -19.21 -0.72
C THR A 28 -22.25 -19.94 -0.08
N MET A 29 -21.48 -20.66 -0.91
CA MET A 29 -20.12 -21.01 -0.57
C MET A 29 -19.46 -19.65 -0.29
N HIS A 30 -19.36 -19.29 0.99
CA HIS A 30 -18.33 -18.37 1.41
C HIS A 30 -17.05 -19.13 1.10
N GLU A 31 -16.56 -18.99 -0.14
CA GLU A 31 -15.13 -18.98 -0.35
C GLU A 31 -14.65 -17.81 0.50
N GLU A 32 -14.22 -18.12 1.73
CA GLU A 32 -13.36 -17.23 2.49
C GLU A 32 -12.07 -17.09 1.67
N ALA A 33 -12.14 -16.25 0.65
CA ALA A 33 -10.99 -15.87 -0.14
C ALA A 33 -10.09 -15.07 0.79
N ASP A 34 -8.87 -15.57 1.01
CA ASP A 34 -7.85 -14.85 1.75
C ASP A 34 -7.70 -13.44 1.17
N ARG A 35 -8.11 -12.46 1.97
CA ARG A 35 -8.08 -11.06 1.58
C ARG A 35 -6.80 -10.43 2.11
N VAL A 36 -5.91 -10.06 1.19
CA VAL A 36 -4.71 -9.28 1.53
C VAL A 36 -5.08 -7.80 1.55
N GLU A 37 -5.15 -7.21 2.75
CA GLU A 37 -5.34 -5.77 2.92
C GLU A 37 -3.99 -5.08 3.18
N ILE A 38 -3.63 -4.11 2.32
CA ILE A 38 -2.45 -3.27 2.56
C ILE A 38 -2.77 -2.34 3.73
N SER A 39 -1.92 -2.36 4.75
CA SER A 39 -2.06 -1.48 5.92
C SER A 39 -2.05 -0.01 5.49
N GLN A 40 -2.72 0.84 6.27
CA GLN A 40 -2.81 2.27 6.00
C GLN A 40 -1.41 2.92 5.89
N ALA A 41 -0.49 2.56 6.79
CA ALA A 41 0.90 3.02 6.77
C ALA A 41 1.65 2.61 5.49
N ALA A 42 1.42 1.40 4.96
CA ALA A 42 2.04 0.95 3.73
C ALA A 42 1.52 1.71 2.50
N LYS A 43 0.23 2.07 2.48
CA LYS A 43 -0.35 2.93 1.43
C LYS A 43 0.27 4.32 1.45
N GLU A 44 0.45 4.89 2.64
CA GLU A 44 1.08 6.21 2.82
C GLU A 44 2.54 6.19 2.35
N LEU A 45 3.30 5.17 2.76
CA LEU A 45 4.69 5.02 2.34
C LEU A 45 4.80 4.87 0.82
N LEU A 46 3.94 4.08 0.18
CA LEU A 46 3.89 3.93 -1.28
C LEU A 46 3.57 5.26 -1.99
N GLY A 47 2.67 6.06 -1.42
CA GLY A 47 2.37 7.39 -1.94
C GLY A 47 3.57 8.33 -1.85
N LEU A 48 4.30 8.29 -0.74
CA LEU A 48 5.51 9.08 -0.53
C LEU A 48 6.65 8.65 -1.45
N THR A 49 6.90 7.34 -1.61
CA THR A 49 7.95 6.85 -2.51
C THR A 49 7.69 7.23 -3.96
N LYS A 50 6.44 7.12 -4.42
CA LYS A 50 6.05 7.58 -5.77
C LYS A 50 6.35 9.06 -5.98
N LYS A 51 5.96 9.92 -5.04
CA LYS A 51 6.25 11.36 -5.10
C LYS A 51 7.74 11.65 -5.11
N VAL A 52 8.54 10.91 -4.35
CA VAL A 52 10.01 11.05 -4.34
C VAL A 52 10.60 10.64 -5.70
N MET A 53 10.06 9.62 -6.35
CA MET A 53 10.49 9.19 -7.68
C MET A 53 10.10 10.17 -8.80
N GLU A 54 9.03 10.93 -8.62
CA GLU A 54 8.61 11.99 -9.54
C GLU A 54 9.47 13.26 -9.44
N LEU A 55 10.24 13.40 -8.35
CA LEU A 55 11.17 14.51 -8.22
C LEU A 55 12.26 14.43 -9.29
N PRO A 56 12.67 15.57 -9.87
CA PRO A 56 13.72 15.57 -10.86
C PRO A 56 15.03 15.10 -10.23
N GLU A 57 15.76 14.25 -10.95
CA GLU A 57 17.10 13.79 -10.56
C GLU A 57 18.03 14.96 -10.25
N VAL A 58 17.91 16.05 -11.02
CA VAL A 58 18.68 17.28 -10.84
C VAL A 58 17.77 18.43 -10.42
N ARG A 59 18.04 18.98 -9.24
CA ARG A 59 17.41 20.22 -8.76
C ARG A 59 18.04 21.45 -9.42
N GLN A 60 17.58 21.78 -10.62
CA GLN A 60 18.11 22.88 -11.45
C GLN A 60 18.22 24.21 -10.69
N GLU A 61 17.22 24.56 -9.88
CA GLU A 61 17.23 25.77 -9.05
C GLU A 61 18.42 25.80 -8.07
N LYS A 62 18.66 24.69 -7.37
CA LYS A 62 19.79 24.55 -6.44
C LYS A 62 21.12 24.68 -7.19
N VAL A 63 21.21 24.09 -8.38
CA VAL A 63 22.40 24.20 -9.23
C VAL A 63 22.63 25.66 -9.65
N ALA A 64 21.59 26.37 -10.06
CA ALA A 64 21.68 27.77 -10.46
C ALA A 64 22.14 28.67 -9.30
N SER A 65 21.54 28.50 -8.11
CA SER A 65 21.92 29.25 -6.90
C SER A 65 23.39 29.01 -6.49
N LEU A 66 23.84 27.75 -6.56
CA LEU A 66 25.24 27.42 -6.28
C LEU A 66 26.19 28.01 -7.32
N LYS A 67 25.84 27.93 -8.62
CA LYS A 67 26.63 28.54 -9.69
C LYS A 67 26.79 30.04 -9.50
N ASP A 68 25.70 30.74 -9.19
CA ASP A 68 25.70 32.17 -8.92
C ASP A 68 26.60 32.52 -7.71
N SER A 69 26.48 31.77 -6.62
CA SER A 69 27.31 31.95 -5.42
C SER A 69 28.81 31.75 -5.71
N VAL A 70 29.14 30.78 -6.55
CA VAL A 70 30.52 30.51 -6.99
C VAL A 70 31.02 31.63 -7.90
N GLN A 71 30.22 32.08 -8.87
CA GLN A 71 30.58 33.18 -9.78
C GLN A 71 30.83 34.49 -9.03
N LYS A 72 30.02 34.77 -8.02
CA LYS A 72 30.17 35.95 -7.15
C LYS A 72 31.31 35.83 -6.14
N GLY A 73 31.96 34.66 -6.03
CA GLY A 73 33.04 34.41 -5.09
C GLY A 73 32.60 34.37 -3.62
N VAL A 74 31.29 34.27 -3.34
CA VAL A 74 30.73 34.25 -1.98
C VAL A 74 30.50 32.83 -1.46
N TYR A 75 30.81 31.82 -2.28
CA TYR A 75 30.70 30.43 -1.88
C TYR A 75 31.91 30.02 -1.01
N GLN A 76 31.70 29.94 0.30
CA GLN A 76 32.73 29.54 1.26
C GLN A 76 32.66 28.02 1.53
N VAL A 77 33.79 27.32 1.33
CA VAL A 77 33.92 25.91 1.70
C VAL A 77 34.90 25.79 2.86
N PRO A 78 34.56 25.08 3.95
CA PRO A 78 35.51 24.76 5.01
C PRO A 78 36.67 23.90 4.47
N VAL A 79 37.90 24.35 4.70
CA VAL A 79 39.11 23.74 4.11
C VAL A 79 39.30 22.30 4.61
N GLU A 80 38.98 22.06 5.88
CA GLU A 80 39.07 20.76 6.53
C GLU A 80 38.11 19.76 5.89
N ALA A 81 36.88 20.19 5.61
CA ALA A 81 35.87 19.36 4.94
C ALA A 81 36.27 19.04 3.51
N LEU A 82 36.89 20.00 2.80
CA LEU A 82 37.41 19.79 1.45
C LEU A 82 38.55 18.76 1.45
N ALA A 83 39.54 18.91 2.34
CA ALA A 83 40.65 17.98 2.47
C ALA A 83 40.17 16.57 2.82
N ALA A 84 39.23 16.44 3.77
CA ALA A 84 38.63 15.16 4.13
C ALA A 84 37.96 14.47 2.93
N LYS A 85 37.21 15.24 2.11
CA LYS A 85 36.57 14.70 0.89
C LYS A 85 37.57 14.30 -0.19
N MET A 86 38.65 15.06 -0.36
CA MET A 86 39.73 14.69 -1.28
C MET A 86 40.39 13.37 -0.87
N LEU A 87 40.72 13.20 0.41
CA LEU A 87 41.29 11.96 0.95
C LEU A 87 40.33 10.77 0.83
N GLN A 88 39.04 10.98 1.11
CA GLN A 88 38.01 9.96 0.92
C GLN A 88 37.99 9.43 -0.52
N ASN A 89 38.05 10.33 -1.52
CA ASN A 89 38.04 9.95 -2.93
C ASN A 89 39.31 9.21 -3.36
N ILE A 90 40.47 9.59 -2.81
CA ILE A 90 41.75 8.91 -3.08
C ILE A 90 41.74 7.49 -2.51
N ASN A 91 41.22 7.32 -1.30
CA ASN A 91 41.16 6.01 -0.64
C ASN A 91 40.12 5.08 -1.29
N ALA A 92 38.98 5.62 -1.73
CA ALA A 92 37.97 4.85 -2.46
C ALA A 92 38.53 4.22 -3.75
N LYS A 93 39.43 4.92 -4.46
CA LYS A 93 40.09 4.39 -5.67
C LYS A 93 41.16 3.32 -5.40
N LYS A 94 41.71 3.24 -4.18
CA LYS A 94 42.75 2.26 -3.82
C LYS A 94 42.20 0.91 -3.35
N GLY A 95 40.92 0.83 -2.98
CA GLY A 95 40.28 -0.40 -2.50
C GLY A 95 39.71 -1.31 -3.59
N ASP A 96 39.59 -0.81 -4.83
CA ASP A 96 39.06 -1.53 -6.01
C ASP A 96 40.17 -2.06 -6.93
N SER A 97 41.41 -2.20 -6.45
CA SER A 97 42.55 -2.74 -7.22
C SER A 97 43.30 -3.81 -6.45
#